data_AF-A0A382GHP6-F1
#
_entry.id   AF-A0A382GHP6-F1
#
_cell.length_a   1.000
_cell.length_b   1.000
_cell.length_c   1.000
_cell.angle_alpha   90.00
_cell.angle_beta   90.00
_cell.angle_gamma   90.00
#
_symmetry.space_group_name_H-M   'P 1'
#
loop_
_entity.id
_entity.type
_entity.pdbx_description
1 polymer ?
#
loop_
_entity_poly.entity_id
_entity_poly.type
_entity_poly.pdbx_seq_one_letter_code
_entity_poly.pdbx_strand_id
1 'polypeptide(L)'
;MSQLDLKIGPKIKAFRRQLGIQANKLSKQLNISPSYLALIEGGKRKIDGDLLLKVCQELKIELSDLTTKDDINLANNISELLDDKLFEDLDILGPEIKDLVNTNPKMARALIKLGDNYKQKDHELVNKVENLSGKMIDSRKTSFPGEVVSDFIQENKNYFPKLESFANTIFEKIQTNNRTRYMSICEFLKNEYSITVKDIIPEEGKPFSKIYNKDKKELLLSDFVSLETKKLFAAAQIAQEGAINEINEYLSKFSFPSEESKKLTKVALLNYCGAAILMPYKLFHSECK
;
A
#
# COMPACT_ATOMS: atom_id res chain seq x y z
N MET A 1 44.86 24.99 -14.64
CA MET A 1 43.69 25.66 -14.04
C MET A 1 42.46 25.28 -14.83
N SER A 2 41.41 24.90 -14.10
CA SER A 2 40.54 23.74 -14.33
C SER A 2 39.38 23.94 -15.32
N GLN A 3 38.91 22.83 -15.90
CA GLN A 3 37.66 22.66 -16.68
C GLN A 3 36.36 23.15 -15.99
N LEU A 4 36.44 23.75 -14.79
CA LEU A 4 35.29 24.28 -14.04
C LEU A 4 34.57 25.43 -14.78
N ASP A 5 35.32 26.29 -15.51
CA ASP A 5 34.78 27.54 -16.03
C ASP A 5 33.80 27.37 -17.20
N LEU A 6 33.84 26.24 -17.91
CA LEU A 6 33.02 26.00 -19.10
C LEU A 6 31.58 25.55 -18.76
N LYS A 7 31.32 25.05 -17.55
CA LYS A 7 30.00 24.51 -17.15
C LYS A 7 29.09 25.49 -16.41
N ILE A 8 29.57 26.71 -16.12
CA ILE A 8 28.82 27.72 -15.37
C ILE A 8 27.77 28.42 -16.26
N GLY A 9 28.07 28.59 -17.55
CA GLY A 9 27.21 29.28 -18.52
C GLY A 9 25.76 28.77 -18.58
N PRO A 10 25.53 27.46 -18.78
CA PRO A 10 24.18 26.90 -18.80
C PRO A 10 23.39 27.11 -17.50
N LYS A 11 24.06 27.10 -16.34
CA LYS A 11 23.42 27.38 -15.04
C LYS A 11 22.98 28.84 -14.92
N ILE A 12 23.81 29.79 -15.35
CA ILE A 12 23.46 31.21 -15.42
C ILE A 12 22.19 31.40 -16.26
N LYS A 13 22.11 30.73 -17.42
CA LYS A 13 20.93 30.76 -18.29
C LYS A 13 19.68 30.20 -17.61
N ALA A 14 19.81 29.11 -16.85
CA ALA A 14 18.71 28.49 -16.12
C ALA A 14 18.17 29.40 -15.02
N PHE A 15 19.04 29.98 -14.19
CA PHE A 15 18.65 30.92 -13.13
C PHE A 15 18.02 32.19 -13.69
N ARG A 16 18.58 32.75 -14.77
CA ARG A 16 17.99 33.90 -15.46
C ARG A 16 16.56 33.61 -15.93
N ARG A 17 16.33 32.43 -16.52
CA ARG A 17 14.99 31.99 -16.96
C ARG A 17 14.02 31.80 -15.81
N GLN A 18 14.48 31.25 -14.68
CA GLN A 18 13.65 31.07 -13.48
C GLN A 18 13.17 32.41 -12.90
N LEU A 19 13.97 33.46 -13.00
CA LEU A 19 13.60 34.82 -12.59
C LEU A 19 12.81 35.60 -13.65
N GLY A 20 12.51 34.99 -14.81
CA GLY A 20 11.80 35.64 -15.90
C GLY A 20 12.58 36.79 -16.57
N ILE A 21 13.91 36.85 -16.38
CA ILE A 21 14.74 37.95 -16.88
C ILE A 21 15.14 37.66 -18.34
N GLN A 22 14.93 38.63 -19.23
CA GLN A 22 15.39 38.53 -20.62
C GLN A 22 16.91 38.71 -20.71
N ALA A 23 17.57 38.00 -21.63
CA ALA A 23 19.03 38.09 -21.83
C ALA A 23 19.51 39.53 -22.07
N ASN A 24 18.78 40.30 -22.88
CA ASN A 24 19.08 41.72 -23.15
C ASN A 24 19.00 42.61 -21.90
N LYS A 25 18.15 42.25 -20.94
CA LYS A 25 18.00 42.99 -19.68
C LYS A 25 19.17 42.67 -18.75
N LEU A 26 19.49 41.39 -18.59
CA LEU A 26 20.62 40.95 -17.79
C LEU A 26 21.95 41.50 -18.36
N SER A 27 22.15 41.49 -19.67
CA SER A 27 23.39 42.01 -20.28
C SER A 27 23.59 43.51 -19.99
N LYS A 28 22.50 44.29 -19.97
CA LYS A 28 22.54 45.71 -19.57
C LYS A 28 22.91 45.88 -18.10
N GLN A 29 22.31 45.09 -17.21
CA GLN A 29 22.62 45.11 -15.77
C GLN A 29 24.09 44.73 -15.50
N LEU A 30 24.64 43.82 -16.30
CA LEU A 30 26.03 43.37 -16.20
C LEU A 30 27.03 44.25 -16.95
N ASN A 31 26.59 45.31 -17.63
CA ASN A 31 27.42 46.18 -18.49
C ASN A 31 28.22 45.42 -19.56
N ILE A 32 27.60 44.42 -20.19
CA ILE A 32 28.19 43.64 -21.30
C ILE A 32 27.27 43.60 -22.52
N SER A 33 27.80 43.23 -23.68
CA SER A 33 26.98 43.07 -24.87
C SER A 33 26.06 41.84 -24.77
N PRO A 34 24.82 41.89 -25.29
CA PRO A 34 23.92 40.74 -25.33
C PRO A 34 24.53 39.51 -26.00
N SER A 35 25.31 39.73 -27.07
CA SER A 35 26.02 38.67 -27.78
C SER A 35 27.11 38.01 -26.92
N TYR A 36 27.78 38.79 -26.06
CA TYR A 36 28.78 38.25 -25.13
C TYR A 36 28.12 37.41 -24.03
N LEU A 37 27.01 37.87 -23.46
CA LEU A 37 26.23 37.09 -22.51
C LEU A 37 25.72 35.78 -23.13
N ALA A 38 25.25 35.81 -24.38
CA ALA A 38 24.79 34.61 -25.08
C ALA A 38 25.90 33.58 -25.30
N LEU A 39 27.14 34.03 -25.57
CA LEU A 39 28.30 33.15 -25.69
C LEU A 39 28.71 32.56 -24.34
N ILE A 40 28.60 33.31 -23.25
CA ILE A 40 28.83 32.80 -21.89
C ILE A 40 27.76 31.77 -21.53
N GLU A 41 26.48 32.12 -21.67
CA GLU A 41 25.35 31.23 -21.38
C GLU A 41 25.35 29.94 -22.22
N GLY A 42 25.89 30.02 -23.43
CA GLY A 42 26.10 28.87 -24.33
C GLY A 42 27.37 28.07 -24.05
N GLY A 43 28.17 28.43 -23.04
CA GLY A 43 29.42 27.74 -22.69
C GLY A 43 30.54 27.91 -23.73
N LYS A 44 30.43 28.89 -24.65
CA LYS A 44 31.41 29.14 -25.72
C LYS A 44 32.49 30.14 -25.33
N ARG A 45 32.25 30.96 -24.29
CA ARG A 45 33.24 31.88 -23.72
C ARG A 45 33.33 31.71 -22.21
N LYS A 46 34.55 31.82 -21.69
CA LYS A 46 34.83 31.86 -20.25
C LYS A 46 34.35 33.18 -19.66
N ILE A 47 33.87 33.12 -18.43
CA ILE A 47 33.51 34.28 -17.62
C ILE A 47 34.67 34.60 -16.67
N ASP A 48 35.01 35.87 -16.54
CA ASP A 48 35.98 36.37 -15.57
C ASP A 48 35.36 36.51 -14.17
N GLY A 49 36.20 36.47 -13.13
CA GLY A 49 35.75 36.44 -11.73
C GLY A 49 34.89 37.64 -11.33
N ASP A 50 35.26 38.84 -11.80
CA ASP A 50 34.51 40.08 -11.50
C ASP A 50 33.12 40.07 -12.15
N LEU A 51 33.01 39.58 -13.38
CA LEU A 51 31.73 39.43 -14.06
C LEU A 51 30.87 38.32 -13.42
N LEU A 52 31.49 37.23 -12.95
CA LEU A 52 30.80 36.15 -12.26
C LEU A 52 30.17 36.61 -10.94
N LEU A 53 30.88 37.44 -10.16
CA LEU A 53 30.35 38.02 -8.93
C LEU A 53 29.16 38.95 -9.21
N LYS A 54 29.23 39.76 -10.27
CA LYS A 54 28.11 40.61 -10.70
C LYS A 54 26.90 39.79 -11.13
N VAL A 55 27.11 38.69 -11.83
CA VAL A 55 26.03 37.75 -12.20
C VAL A 55 25.36 37.17 -10.96
N CYS A 56 26.15 36.76 -9.96
CA CYS A 56 25.62 36.24 -8.69
C CYS A 56 24.76 37.28 -7.96
N GLN A 57 25.21 38.54 -7.92
CA GLN A 57 24.46 39.65 -7.31
C GLN A 57 23.14 39.94 -8.02
N GLU A 58 23.16 40.06 -9.36
CA GLU A 58 21.97 40.39 -10.15
C GLU A 58 20.94 39.25 -10.17
N LEU A 59 21.40 37.99 -10.16
CA LEU A 59 20.54 36.81 -10.10
C LEU A 59 20.20 36.38 -8.67
N LYS A 60 20.73 37.06 -7.64
CA LYS A 60 20.55 36.72 -6.22
C LYS A 60 20.86 35.25 -5.90
N ILE A 61 21.98 34.76 -6.43
CA ILE A 61 22.47 33.38 -6.22
C ILE A 61 23.87 33.42 -5.62
N GLU A 62 24.27 32.36 -4.93
CA GLU A 62 25.62 32.22 -4.40
C GLU A 62 26.54 31.51 -5.40
N LEU A 63 27.87 31.69 -5.23
CA LEU A 63 28.85 31.02 -6.08
C LEU A 63 28.74 29.48 -5.95
N SER A 64 28.38 29.00 -4.77
CA SER A 64 28.08 27.60 -4.44
C SER A 64 26.99 27.01 -5.35
N ASP A 65 25.93 27.77 -5.64
CA ASP A 65 24.82 27.35 -6.51
C ASP A 65 25.26 27.14 -7.98
N LEU A 66 26.33 27.81 -8.38
CA LEU A 66 26.94 27.68 -9.71
C LEU A 66 28.01 26.58 -9.77
N THR A 67 28.48 26.06 -8.63
CA THR A 67 29.49 24.99 -8.56
C THR A 67 28.90 23.59 -8.64
N THR A 68 29.73 22.61 -8.99
CA THR A 68 29.38 21.25 -9.44
C THR A 68 29.33 20.20 -8.32
N LYS A 69 29.48 20.57 -7.04
CA LYS A 69 29.50 19.59 -5.93
C LYS A 69 28.16 18.86 -5.78
N ASP A 70 27.04 19.54 -6.01
CA ASP A 70 25.71 18.91 -5.99
C ASP A 70 25.49 17.96 -7.18
N ASP A 71 26.06 18.24 -8.35
CA ASP A 71 25.82 17.48 -9.58
C ASP A 71 26.61 16.17 -9.62
N ILE A 72 27.80 16.12 -9.01
CA ILE A 72 28.59 14.88 -8.93
C ILE A 72 27.91 13.87 -8.01
N ASN A 73 27.43 14.33 -6.84
CA ASN A 73 26.68 13.49 -5.92
C ASN A 73 25.33 13.07 -6.53
N LEU A 74 24.67 13.95 -7.28
CA LEU A 74 23.42 13.61 -7.96
C LEU A 74 23.60 12.56 -9.07
N ALA A 75 24.68 12.66 -9.85
CA ALA A 75 25.00 11.66 -10.87
C ALA A 75 25.34 10.30 -10.27
N ASN A 76 26.10 10.28 -9.16
CA ASN A 76 26.40 9.04 -8.45
C ASN A 76 25.13 8.41 -7.87
N ASN A 77 24.25 9.20 -7.25
CA ASN A 77 23.00 8.70 -6.66
C ASN A 77 22.04 8.15 -7.72
N ILE A 78 21.99 8.74 -8.93
CA ILE A 78 21.20 8.17 -10.03
C ILE A 78 21.85 6.92 -10.59
N SER A 79 23.18 6.89 -10.71
CA SER A 79 23.90 5.70 -11.12
C SER A 79 23.61 4.53 -10.17
N GLU A 80 23.65 4.77 -8.85
CA GLU A 80 23.33 3.76 -7.84
C GLU A 80 21.84 3.35 -7.84
N LEU A 81 20.93 4.25 -8.19
CA LEU A 81 19.51 3.92 -8.34
C LEU A 81 19.24 3.03 -9.55
N LEU A 82 19.96 3.27 -10.66
CA LEU A 82 19.76 2.59 -11.93
C LEU A 82 20.62 1.31 -12.08
N ASP A 83 21.55 1.05 -11.16
CA ASP A 83 22.33 -0.19 -11.07
C ASP A 83 21.52 -1.37 -10.48
N ASP A 84 20.24 -1.14 -10.15
CA ASP A 84 19.33 -2.18 -9.68
C ASP A 84 18.93 -3.12 -10.83
N LYS A 85 18.79 -4.42 -10.54
CA LYS A 85 18.48 -5.49 -11.51
C LYS A 85 17.22 -5.21 -12.32
N LEU A 86 16.34 -4.36 -11.81
CA LEU A 86 15.10 -3.91 -12.44
C LEU A 86 15.34 -3.16 -13.76
N PHE A 87 16.51 -2.56 -13.97
CA PHE A 87 16.81 -1.69 -15.10
C PHE A 87 17.91 -2.23 -16.03
N GLU A 88 18.37 -3.47 -15.83
CA GLU A 88 19.42 -4.10 -16.64
C GLU A 88 19.07 -4.17 -18.14
N ASP A 89 17.78 -4.21 -18.48
CA ASP A 89 17.28 -4.28 -19.86
C ASP A 89 17.32 -2.94 -20.62
N LEU A 90 17.58 -1.82 -19.92
CA LEU A 90 17.59 -0.48 -20.50
C LEU A 90 18.97 0.00 -20.97
N ASP A 91 20.06 -0.74 -20.65
CA ASP A 91 21.45 -0.47 -21.06
C ASP A 91 21.90 1.00 -20.89
N ILE A 92 21.55 1.61 -19.76
CA ILE A 92 21.78 3.03 -19.50
C ILE A 92 23.27 3.27 -19.20
N LEU A 93 23.92 4.12 -20.01
CA LEU A 93 25.35 4.39 -19.88
C LEU A 93 25.63 5.59 -18.97
N GLY A 94 26.76 5.54 -18.24
CA GLY A 94 27.19 6.62 -17.34
C GLY A 94 27.26 8.05 -17.96
N PRO A 95 27.59 8.25 -19.25
CA PRO A 95 27.49 9.55 -19.91
C PRO A 95 26.05 10.08 -19.98
N GLU A 96 25.05 9.23 -20.21
CA GLU A 96 23.64 9.61 -20.31
C GLU A 96 23.08 10.08 -18.97
N ILE A 97 23.52 9.44 -17.88
CA ILE A 97 23.22 9.85 -16.51
C ILE A 97 23.79 11.24 -16.21
N LYS A 98 25.04 11.49 -16.64
CA LYS A 98 25.66 12.81 -16.49
C LYS A 98 24.91 13.87 -17.30
N ASP A 99 24.46 13.55 -18.50
CA ASP A 99 23.70 14.48 -19.34
C ASP A 99 22.31 14.78 -18.75
N LEU A 100 21.63 13.78 -18.17
CA LEU A 100 20.37 13.97 -17.44
C LEU A 100 20.54 14.94 -16.25
N VAL A 101 21.58 14.75 -15.44
CA VAL A 101 21.87 15.60 -14.28
C VAL A 101 22.22 17.02 -14.70
N ASN A 102 23.04 17.18 -15.74
CA ASN A 102 23.46 18.50 -16.22
C ASN A 102 22.30 19.27 -16.89
N THR A 103 21.39 18.57 -17.58
CA THR A 103 20.32 19.19 -18.37
C THR A 103 19.05 19.38 -17.54
N ASN A 104 18.70 18.41 -16.69
CA ASN A 104 17.42 18.34 -15.98
C ASN A 104 17.59 17.90 -14.50
N PRO A 105 18.29 18.69 -13.66
CA PRO A 105 18.61 18.30 -12.27
C PRO A 105 17.37 18.11 -11.38
N LYS A 106 16.25 18.77 -11.69
CA LYS A 106 14.99 18.60 -10.94
C LYS A 106 14.34 17.23 -11.19
N MET A 107 14.38 16.75 -12.44
CA MET A 107 13.88 15.41 -12.78
C MET A 107 14.77 14.34 -12.16
N ALA A 108 16.08 14.54 -12.24
CA ALA A 108 17.07 13.71 -11.54
C ALA A 108 16.78 13.56 -10.03
N ARG A 109 16.53 14.67 -9.33
CA ARG A 109 16.13 14.66 -7.90
C ARG A 109 14.79 13.98 -7.65
N ALA A 110 13.82 14.13 -8.55
CA ALA A 110 12.51 13.48 -8.44
C ALA A 110 12.62 11.95 -8.57
N LEU A 111 13.46 11.46 -9.49
CA LEU A 111 13.74 10.04 -9.67
C LEU A 111 14.40 9.44 -8.44
N ILE A 112 15.41 10.12 -7.86
CA ILE A 112 16.01 9.69 -6.58
C ILE A 112 14.95 9.62 -5.49
N LYS A 113 14.09 10.64 -5.34
CA LYS A 113 13.04 10.63 -4.32
C LYS A 113 12.03 9.48 -4.53
N LEU A 114 11.71 9.12 -5.77
CA LEU A 114 10.88 7.96 -6.07
C LEU A 114 11.59 6.65 -5.72
N GLY A 115 12.87 6.54 -6.08
CA GLY A 115 13.73 5.41 -5.73
C GLY A 115 13.88 5.20 -4.23
N ASP A 116 14.14 6.27 -3.48
CA ASP A 116 14.23 6.24 -2.02
C ASP A 116 12.91 5.79 -1.39
N ASN A 117 11.76 6.27 -1.89
CA ASN A 117 10.45 5.80 -1.42
C ASN A 117 10.20 4.34 -1.78
N TYR A 118 10.68 3.87 -2.93
CA TYR A 118 10.57 2.47 -3.32
C TYR A 118 11.43 1.58 -2.44
N LYS A 119 12.72 1.92 -2.24
CA LYS A 119 13.63 1.24 -1.32
C LYS A 119 13.13 1.30 0.13
N GLN A 120 12.54 2.40 0.58
CA GLN A 120 11.92 2.49 1.90
C GLN A 120 10.71 1.56 2.04
N LYS A 121 9.87 1.43 1.01
CA LYS A 121 8.76 0.47 1.02
C LYS A 121 9.25 -0.97 1.02
N ASP A 122 10.29 -1.29 0.25
CA ASP A 122 10.91 -2.63 0.29
C ASP A 122 11.60 -2.90 1.63
N HIS A 123 12.30 -1.92 2.20
CA HIS A 123 12.84 -2.02 3.55
C HIS A 123 11.75 -2.08 4.62
N GLU A 124 10.60 -1.45 4.46
CA GLU A 124 9.45 -1.61 5.35
C GLU A 124 8.85 -3.01 5.24
N LEU A 125 8.83 -3.61 4.05
CA LEU A 125 8.42 -5.00 3.85
C LEU A 125 9.43 -5.97 4.48
N VAL A 126 10.74 -5.77 4.25
CA VAL A 126 11.81 -6.62 4.80
C VAL A 126 11.97 -6.43 6.31
N ASN A 127 11.91 -5.19 6.82
CA ASN A 127 11.87 -4.92 8.26
C ASN A 127 10.56 -5.40 8.89
N LYS A 128 9.44 -5.46 8.16
CA LYS A 128 8.25 -6.17 8.63
C LYS A 128 8.55 -7.67 8.77
N VAL A 129 9.32 -8.29 7.87
CA VAL A 129 9.73 -9.70 8.01
C VAL A 129 10.70 -9.92 9.18
N GLU A 130 11.69 -9.04 9.38
CA GLU A 130 12.65 -9.19 10.48
C GLU A 130 12.08 -8.79 11.86
N ASN A 131 11.16 -7.80 11.92
CA ASN A 131 10.48 -7.44 13.16
C ASN A 131 9.41 -8.44 13.62
N LEU A 132 9.05 -9.45 12.80
CA LEU A 132 8.24 -10.61 13.22
C LEU A 132 8.89 -11.39 14.38
N SER A 133 10.21 -11.26 14.59
CA SER A 133 10.92 -11.97 15.64
C SER A 133 11.12 -11.16 16.95
N GLY A 134 10.83 -9.84 16.97
CA GLY A 134 11.54 -8.95 17.91
C GLY A 134 10.73 -8.09 18.89
N LYS A 135 9.65 -7.42 18.48
CA LYS A 135 9.03 -6.37 19.32
C LYS A 135 7.52 -6.24 19.11
N MET A 136 6.76 -7.02 19.87
CA MET A 136 5.29 -7.09 19.79
C MET A 136 4.51 -6.05 20.64
N ILE A 137 5.14 -5.07 21.29
CA ILE A 137 4.44 -4.35 22.37
C ILE A 137 3.87 -2.98 21.96
N ASP A 138 4.47 -2.25 21.00
CA ASP A 138 4.15 -0.82 20.79
C ASP A 138 3.57 -0.42 19.42
N SER A 139 3.53 -1.32 18.42
CA SER A 139 3.05 -0.99 17.06
C SER A 139 1.52 -1.09 16.85
N ARG A 140 0.77 -1.59 17.85
CA ARG A 140 -0.65 -1.91 17.69
C ARG A 140 -1.51 -0.71 17.27
N LYS A 141 -1.14 0.52 17.63
CA LYS A 141 -1.90 1.74 17.26
C LYS A 141 -1.92 2.05 15.76
N THR A 142 -1.03 1.45 14.96
CA THR A 142 -0.96 1.67 13.50
C THR A 142 -1.10 0.38 12.69
N SER A 143 -1.45 -0.75 13.32
CA SER A 143 -1.61 -2.03 12.62
C SER A 143 -2.81 -2.00 11.67
N PHE A 144 -2.63 -2.54 10.47
CA PHE A 144 -3.72 -2.66 9.49
C PHE A 144 -4.80 -3.62 10.05
N PRO A 145 -6.11 -3.38 9.84
CA PRO A 145 -7.15 -4.22 10.43
C PRO A 145 -6.99 -5.72 10.12
N GLY A 146 -6.48 -6.08 8.94
CA GLY A 146 -6.18 -7.47 8.58
C GLY A 146 -5.04 -8.09 9.40
N GLU A 147 -4.00 -7.32 9.74
CA GLU A 147 -2.90 -7.76 10.61
C GLU A 147 -3.45 -8.05 12.01
N VAL A 148 -4.29 -7.17 12.55
CA VAL A 148 -4.92 -7.35 13.87
C VAL A 148 -5.77 -8.62 13.94
N VAL A 149 -6.50 -8.95 12.87
CA VAL A 149 -7.27 -10.21 12.79
C VAL A 149 -6.33 -11.41 12.84
N SER A 150 -5.21 -11.36 12.09
CA SER A 150 -4.22 -12.44 12.09
C SER A 150 -3.60 -12.62 13.48
N ASP A 151 -3.17 -11.54 14.13
CA ASP A 151 -2.61 -11.57 15.49
C ASP A 151 -3.60 -12.18 16.48
N PHE A 152 -4.86 -11.73 16.43
CA PHE A 152 -5.93 -12.28 17.27
C PHE A 152 -6.12 -13.78 17.06
N ILE A 153 -6.15 -14.24 15.80
CA ILE A 153 -6.29 -15.67 15.48
C ILE A 153 -5.08 -16.46 15.98
N GLN A 154 -3.86 -15.93 15.81
CA GLN A 154 -2.61 -16.56 16.25
C GLN A 154 -2.50 -16.65 17.77
N GLU A 155 -2.88 -15.61 18.51
CA GLU A 155 -2.93 -15.62 19.98
C GLU A 155 -3.88 -16.70 20.52
N ASN A 156 -4.96 -16.97 19.78
CA ASN A 156 -5.90 -18.06 20.07
C ASN A 156 -5.47 -19.41 19.43
N LYS A 157 -4.26 -19.51 18.88
CA LYS A 157 -3.71 -20.70 18.21
C LYS A 157 -4.62 -21.26 17.11
N ASN A 158 -5.37 -20.37 16.45
CA ASN A 158 -6.37 -20.68 15.42
C ASN A 158 -7.40 -21.75 15.86
N TYR A 159 -7.73 -21.81 17.15
CA TYR A 159 -8.70 -22.77 17.68
C TYR A 159 -9.59 -22.13 18.75
N PHE A 160 -10.90 -22.19 18.55
CA PHE A 160 -11.88 -21.54 19.42
C PHE A 160 -12.84 -22.57 20.05
N PRO A 161 -12.49 -23.18 21.21
CA PRO A 161 -13.20 -24.33 21.78
C PRO A 161 -14.72 -24.14 21.95
N LYS A 162 -15.17 -22.94 22.35
CA LYS A 162 -16.61 -22.65 22.53
C LYS A 162 -17.34 -22.62 21.19
N LEU A 163 -16.72 -22.03 20.17
CA LEU A 163 -17.27 -21.98 18.80
C LEU A 163 -17.28 -23.36 18.16
N GLU A 164 -16.25 -24.18 18.41
CA GLU A 164 -16.18 -25.58 17.99
C GLU A 164 -17.29 -26.42 18.63
N SER A 165 -17.51 -26.27 19.94
CA SER A 165 -18.59 -26.97 20.63
C SER A 165 -19.97 -26.56 20.12
N PHE A 166 -20.18 -25.27 19.88
CA PHE A 166 -21.41 -24.76 19.26
C PHE A 166 -21.57 -25.35 17.85
N ALA A 167 -20.52 -25.29 17.03
CA ALA A 167 -20.53 -25.78 15.67
C ALA A 167 -20.88 -27.27 15.58
N ASN A 168 -20.30 -28.10 16.46
CA ASN A 168 -20.62 -29.53 16.54
C ASN A 168 -22.11 -29.76 16.88
N THR A 169 -22.64 -29.02 17.85
CA THR A 169 -24.07 -29.10 18.21
C THR A 169 -24.98 -28.76 17.03
N ILE A 170 -24.65 -27.73 16.26
CA ILE A 170 -25.41 -27.37 15.06
C ILE A 170 -25.26 -28.45 13.99
N PHE A 171 -24.03 -28.92 13.72
CA PHE A 171 -23.78 -29.96 12.74
C PHE A 171 -24.62 -31.21 13.01
N GLU A 172 -24.69 -31.68 14.26
CA GLU A 172 -25.50 -32.84 14.64
C GLU A 172 -26.99 -32.66 14.30
N LYS A 173 -27.51 -31.44 14.38
CA LYS A 173 -28.90 -31.11 14.05
C LYS A 173 -29.18 -31.04 12.54
N ILE A 174 -28.20 -30.60 11.74
CA ILE A 174 -28.41 -30.29 10.31
C ILE A 174 -27.81 -31.33 9.35
N GLN A 175 -26.92 -32.19 9.82
CA GLN A 175 -26.23 -33.15 8.97
C GLN A 175 -27.19 -34.21 8.44
N THR A 176 -26.90 -34.71 7.24
CA THR A 176 -27.51 -35.92 6.71
C THR A 176 -26.41 -36.78 6.09
N ASN A 177 -26.22 -37.99 6.61
CA ASN A 177 -25.12 -38.88 6.22
C ASN A 177 -23.74 -38.20 6.35
N ASN A 178 -23.47 -37.57 7.49
CA ASN A 178 -22.22 -36.85 7.81
C ASN A 178 -21.90 -35.68 6.86
N ARG A 179 -22.90 -35.13 6.16
CA ARG A 179 -22.73 -34.00 5.24
C ARG A 179 -23.77 -32.92 5.49
N THR A 180 -23.34 -31.66 5.43
CA THR A 180 -24.23 -30.49 5.48
C THR A 180 -24.65 -30.09 4.07
N ARG A 181 -25.93 -30.25 3.75
CA ARG A 181 -26.52 -29.76 2.49
C ARG A 181 -26.97 -28.31 2.65
N TYR A 182 -26.95 -27.55 1.55
CA TYR A 182 -27.36 -26.15 1.57
C TYR A 182 -28.79 -25.97 2.07
N MET A 183 -29.73 -26.79 1.55
CA MET A 183 -31.13 -26.77 1.99
C MET A 183 -31.31 -27.04 3.48
N SER A 184 -30.55 -27.98 4.06
CA SER A 184 -30.63 -28.29 5.49
C SER A 184 -30.21 -27.10 6.36
N ILE A 185 -29.23 -26.32 5.93
CA ILE A 185 -28.80 -25.08 6.61
C ILE A 185 -29.89 -24.01 6.51
N CYS A 186 -30.48 -23.84 5.32
CA CYS A 186 -31.56 -22.89 5.10
C CYS A 186 -32.82 -23.24 5.90
N GLU A 187 -33.18 -24.52 5.98
CA GLU A 187 -34.29 -25.02 6.79
C GLU A 187 -34.04 -24.80 8.29
N PHE A 188 -32.82 -25.04 8.75
CA PHE A 188 -32.44 -24.77 10.13
C PHE A 188 -32.58 -23.27 10.48
N LEU A 189 -32.06 -22.37 9.65
CA LEU A 189 -32.22 -20.92 9.81
C LEU A 189 -33.69 -20.51 9.87
N LYS A 190 -34.54 -21.12 9.05
CA LYS A 190 -35.98 -20.85 9.00
C LYS A 190 -36.68 -21.37 10.26
N ASN A 191 -36.39 -22.58 10.71
CA ASN A 191 -37.08 -23.21 11.81
C ASN A 191 -36.65 -22.64 13.17
N GLU A 192 -35.34 -22.45 13.38
CA GLU A 192 -34.78 -22.02 14.67
C GLU A 192 -34.86 -20.50 14.84
N TYR A 193 -34.54 -19.73 13.79
CA TYR A 193 -34.39 -18.27 13.89
C TYR A 193 -35.47 -17.47 13.13
N SER A 194 -36.36 -18.16 12.42
CA SER A 194 -37.34 -17.55 11.50
C SER A 194 -36.68 -16.74 10.38
N ILE A 195 -35.46 -17.11 9.97
CA ILE A 195 -34.73 -16.44 8.89
C ILE A 195 -34.96 -17.18 7.57
N THR A 196 -35.46 -16.45 6.56
CA THR A 196 -35.63 -17.00 5.21
C THR A 196 -34.42 -16.66 4.35
N VAL A 197 -33.76 -17.67 3.80
CA VAL A 197 -32.66 -17.50 2.83
C VAL A 197 -33.26 -17.40 1.43
N LYS A 198 -32.88 -16.37 0.68
CA LYS A 198 -33.33 -16.11 -0.69
C LYS A 198 -32.14 -15.92 -1.62
N ASP A 199 -32.12 -16.72 -2.67
CA ASP A 199 -31.16 -16.61 -3.76
C ASP A 199 -31.71 -15.60 -4.78
N ILE A 200 -30.95 -14.54 -5.08
CA ILE A 200 -31.38 -13.39 -5.88
C ILE A 200 -30.32 -13.04 -6.92
N ILE A 201 -30.77 -12.77 -8.15
CA ILE A 201 -29.94 -12.17 -9.19
C ILE A 201 -29.79 -10.67 -8.89
N PRO A 202 -28.58 -10.15 -8.63
CA PRO A 202 -28.37 -8.72 -8.38
C PRO A 202 -28.82 -7.83 -9.54
N GLU A 203 -29.30 -6.62 -9.23
CA GLU A 203 -29.60 -5.60 -10.23
C GLU A 203 -28.33 -5.13 -10.96
N GLU A 204 -28.48 -4.76 -12.22
CA GLU A 204 -27.38 -4.21 -13.02
C GLU A 204 -26.80 -2.95 -12.34
N GLY A 205 -25.46 -2.92 -12.21
CA GLY A 205 -24.75 -1.83 -11.53
C GLY A 205 -24.77 -1.87 -9.99
N LYS A 206 -25.44 -2.84 -9.36
CA LYS A 206 -25.46 -3.02 -7.90
C LYS A 206 -25.12 -4.47 -7.49
N PRO A 207 -23.89 -4.95 -7.75
CA PRO A 207 -23.49 -6.27 -7.33
C PRO A 207 -23.46 -6.36 -5.80
N PHE A 208 -23.93 -7.48 -5.26
CA PHE A 208 -23.76 -7.84 -3.86
C PHE A 208 -23.45 -9.33 -3.76
N SER A 209 -22.83 -9.78 -2.67
CA SER A 209 -22.64 -11.21 -2.40
C SER A 209 -23.65 -11.71 -1.37
N LYS A 210 -23.89 -10.92 -0.33
CA LYS A 210 -24.78 -11.23 0.80
C LYS A 210 -25.37 -9.96 1.39
N ILE A 211 -26.66 -9.96 1.68
CA ILE A 211 -27.35 -8.90 2.43
C ILE A 211 -28.24 -9.58 3.48
N TYR A 212 -28.09 -9.21 4.74
CA TYR A 212 -29.00 -9.66 5.80
C TYR A 212 -29.90 -8.50 6.24
N ASN A 213 -31.21 -8.67 6.04
CA ASN A 213 -32.22 -7.74 6.53
C ASN A 213 -32.77 -8.25 7.87
N LYS A 214 -32.39 -7.57 8.95
CA LYS A 214 -32.79 -7.93 10.31
C LYS A 214 -34.29 -7.76 10.57
N ASP A 215 -34.89 -6.69 10.03
CA ASP A 215 -36.31 -6.39 10.26
C ASP A 215 -37.23 -7.39 9.57
N LYS A 216 -36.87 -7.79 8.34
CA LYS A 216 -37.62 -8.81 7.58
C LYS A 216 -37.23 -10.25 7.91
N LYS A 217 -36.14 -10.45 8.66
CA LYS A 217 -35.48 -11.76 8.86
C LYS A 217 -35.21 -12.47 7.54
N GLU A 218 -34.60 -11.76 6.59
CA GLU A 218 -34.26 -12.29 5.27
C GLU A 218 -32.77 -12.24 5.03
N LEU A 219 -32.19 -13.37 4.61
CA LEU A 219 -30.81 -13.46 4.14
C LEU A 219 -30.81 -13.58 2.61
N LEU A 220 -30.43 -12.50 1.93
CA LEU A 220 -30.35 -12.45 0.48
C LEU A 220 -28.94 -12.83 0.04
N LEU A 221 -28.81 -13.86 -0.78
CA LEU A 221 -27.55 -14.33 -1.35
C LEU A 221 -27.57 -14.14 -2.85
N SER A 222 -26.46 -13.66 -3.42
CA SER A 222 -26.39 -13.48 -4.87
C SER A 222 -26.27 -14.80 -5.61
N ASP A 223 -26.97 -14.93 -6.73
CA ASP A 223 -26.86 -16.07 -7.64
C ASP A 223 -25.53 -16.18 -8.38
N PHE A 224 -24.72 -15.13 -8.39
CA PHE A 224 -23.37 -15.18 -8.92
C PHE A 224 -22.36 -15.81 -7.96
N VAL A 225 -22.77 -16.09 -6.71
CA VAL A 225 -21.94 -16.73 -5.70
C VAL A 225 -22.06 -18.26 -5.80
N SER A 226 -20.93 -18.96 -5.72
CA SER A 226 -20.92 -20.44 -5.76
C SER A 226 -21.73 -21.05 -4.61
N LEU A 227 -22.20 -22.29 -4.81
CA LEU A 227 -23.00 -23.01 -3.81
C LEU A 227 -22.24 -23.19 -2.48
N GLU A 228 -20.94 -23.42 -2.54
CA GLU A 228 -20.06 -23.59 -1.39
C GLU A 228 -19.98 -22.31 -0.57
N THR A 229 -19.82 -21.16 -1.23
CA THR A 229 -19.80 -19.85 -0.57
C THR A 229 -21.19 -19.49 -0.02
N LYS A 230 -22.28 -19.83 -0.73
CA LYS A 230 -23.65 -19.70 -0.21
C LYS A 230 -23.85 -20.52 1.08
N LYS A 231 -23.36 -21.77 1.12
CA LYS A 231 -23.37 -22.61 2.34
C LYS A 231 -22.62 -21.94 3.49
N LEU A 232 -21.42 -21.41 3.23
CA LEU A 232 -20.63 -20.73 4.25
C LEU A 232 -21.35 -19.47 4.77
N PHE A 233 -21.96 -18.68 3.88
CA PHE A 233 -22.72 -17.50 4.27
C PHE A 233 -23.94 -17.83 5.13
N ALA A 234 -24.69 -18.87 4.77
CA ALA A 234 -25.82 -19.34 5.57
C ALA A 234 -25.37 -19.91 6.92
N ALA A 235 -24.29 -20.70 6.96
CA ALA A 235 -23.72 -21.22 8.20
C ALA A 235 -23.17 -20.11 9.12
N ALA A 236 -22.51 -19.10 8.55
CA ALA A 236 -22.06 -17.93 9.29
C ALA A 236 -23.24 -17.11 9.85
N GLN A 237 -24.40 -17.12 9.17
CA GLN A 237 -25.62 -16.52 9.72
C GLN A 237 -26.14 -17.29 10.94
N ILE A 238 -26.05 -18.63 10.94
CA ILE A 238 -26.35 -19.44 12.14
C ILE A 238 -25.43 -19.03 13.29
N ALA A 239 -24.12 -18.89 13.03
CA ALA A 239 -23.17 -18.42 14.03
C ALA A 239 -23.50 -17.00 14.53
N GLN A 240 -24.00 -16.13 13.65
CA GLN A 240 -24.39 -14.77 14.00
C GLN A 240 -25.57 -14.72 14.97
N GLU A 241 -26.55 -15.61 14.81
CA GLU A 241 -27.72 -15.66 15.71
C GLU A 241 -27.44 -16.47 16.98
N GLY A 242 -26.69 -17.57 16.88
CA GLY A 242 -26.54 -18.54 17.96
C GLY A 242 -25.26 -18.43 18.79
N ALA A 243 -24.17 -17.89 18.25
CA ALA A 243 -22.84 -17.88 18.90
C ALA A 243 -22.34 -16.45 19.22
N ILE A 244 -23.22 -15.45 19.17
CA ILE A 244 -22.82 -14.04 19.28
C ILE A 244 -22.22 -13.69 20.64
N ASN A 245 -22.69 -14.35 21.71
CA ASN A 245 -22.24 -14.11 23.07
C ASN A 245 -20.82 -14.64 23.27
N GLU A 246 -20.56 -15.85 22.78
CA GLU A 246 -19.26 -16.51 22.77
C GLU A 246 -18.26 -15.69 21.95
N ILE A 247 -18.67 -15.22 20.77
CA ILE A 247 -17.84 -14.35 19.93
C ILE A 247 -17.49 -13.05 20.66
N ASN A 248 -18.47 -12.39 21.28
CA ASN A 248 -18.23 -11.16 22.03
C ASN A 248 -17.31 -11.39 23.26
N GLU A 249 -17.37 -12.56 23.90
CA GLU A 249 -16.46 -12.94 24.97
C GLU A 249 -15.02 -13.13 24.49
N TYR A 250 -14.81 -13.71 23.31
CA TYR A 250 -13.48 -13.78 22.71
C TYR A 250 -12.95 -12.39 22.35
N LEU A 251 -13.81 -11.54 21.76
CA LEU A 251 -13.44 -10.17 21.41
C LEU A 251 -13.18 -9.27 22.64
N SER A 252 -13.74 -9.57 23.81
CA SER A 252 -13.50 -8.75 25.02
C SER A 252 -12.14 -9.05 25.67
N LYS A 253 -11.53 -10.21 25.37
CA LYS A 253 -10.22 -10.62 25.90
C LYS A 253 -9.04 -9.99 25.15
N PHE A 254 -9.27 -9.40 23.98
CA PHE A 254 -8.24 -8.81 23.14
C PHE A 254 -8.36 -7.29 23.08
N SER A 255 -7.21 -6.60 23.14
CA SER A 255 -7.17 -5.14 23.03
C SER A 255 -7.05 -4.72 21.58
N PHE A 256 -8.16 -4.33 20.97
CA PHE A 256 -8.18 -3.83 19.60
C PHE A 256 -7.71 -2.37 19.51
N PRO A 257 -6.92 -2.00 18.48
CA PRO A 257 -6.49 -0.62 18.27
C PRO A 257 -7.57 0.27 17.65
N SER A 258 -8.56 -0.33 16.98
CA SER A 258 -9.71 0.37 16.40
C SER A 258 -10.98 -0.48 16.43
N GLU A 259 -12.13 0.18 16.38
CA GLU A 259 -13.44 -0.50 16.29
C GLU A 259 -13.63 -1.23 14.97
N GLU A 260 -13.01 -0.74 13.89
CA GLU A 260 -13.00 -1.40 12.57
C GLU A 260 -12.30 -2.76 12.65
N SER A 261 -11.15 -2.83 13.34
CA SER A 261 -10.40 -4.07 13.52
C SER A 261 -11.21 -5.09 14.34
N LYS A 262 -11.91 -4.62 15.37
CA LYS A 262 -12.80 -5.45 16.18
C LYS A 262 -13.98 -5.99 15.35
N LYS A 263 -14.63 -5.14 14.55
CA LYS A 263 -15.71 -5.55 13.64
C LYS A 263 -15.24 -6.55 12.59
N LEU A 264 -14.05 -6.34 12.01
CA LEU A 264 -13.49 -7.28 11.03
C LEU A 264 -13.16 -8.63 11.68
N THR A 265 -12.59 -8.63 12.88
CA THR A 265 -12.32 -9.85 13.66
C THR A 265 -13.60 -10.59 14.01
N LYS A 266 -14.67 -9.87 14.34
CA LYS A 266 -16.00 -10.45 14.52
C LYS A 266 -16.48 -11.20 13.27
N VAL A 267 -16.33 -10.60 12.08
CA VAL A 267 -16.68 -11.25 10.81
C VAL A 267 -15.82 -12.49 10.57
N ALA A 268 -14.52 -12.44 10.88
CA ALA A 268 -13.64 -13.59 10.79
C ALA A 268 -14.09 -14.74 11.70
N LEU A 269 -14.49 -14.46 12.94
CA LEU A 269 -15.01 -15.46 13.88
C LEU A 269 -16.36 -16.05 13.44
N LEU A 270 -17.23 -15.26 12.84
CA LEU A 270 -18.48 -15.75 12.25
C LEU A 270 -18.21 -16.72 11.10
N ASN A 271 -17.26 -16.39 10.23
CA ASN A 271 -16.86 -17.26 9.13
C ASN A 271 -16.15 -18.52 9.64
N TYR A 272 -15.29 -18.41 10.66
CA TYR A 272 -14.65 -19.54 11.33
C TYR A 272 -15.70 -20.51 11.85
N CYS A 273 -16.67 -20.01 12.63
CA CYS A 273 -17.73 -20.83 13.20
C CYS A 273 -18.62 -21.44 12.11
N GLY A 274 -18.96 -20.66 11.07
CA GLY A 274 -19.65 -21.17 9.88
C GLY A 274 -18.90 -22.32 9.20
N ALA A 275 -17.58 -22.21 9.03
CA ALA A 275 -16.75 -23.27 8.47
C ALA A 275 -16.69 -24.51 9.38
N ALA A 276 -16.56 -24.31 10.70
CA ALA A 276 -16.58 -25.40 11.69
C ALA A 276 -17.93 -26.15 11.70
N ILE A 277 -19.05 -25.46 11.45
CA ILE A 277 -20.37 -26.11 11.28
C ILE A 277 -20.37 -27.00 10.03
N LEU A 278 -19.79 -26.53 8.93
CA LEU A 278 -19.75 -27.30 7.67
C LEU A 278 -18.76 -28.47 7.73
N MET A 279 -17.68 -28.31 8.49
CA MET A 279 -16.57 -29.25 8.59
C MET A 279 -16.20 -29.48 10.06
N PRO A 280 -16.94 -30.35 10.78
CA PRO A 280 -16.66 -30.65 12.18
C PRO A 280 -15.26 -31.20 12.37
N TYR A 281 -14.54 -30.64 13.33
CA TYR A 281 -13.11 -30.90 13.52
C TYR A 281 -12.75 -32.38 13.55
N LYS A 282 -13.47 -33.20 14.34
CA LYS A 282 -13.17 -34.64 14.49
C LYS A 282 -13.34 -35.42 13.19
N LEU A 283 -14.45 -35.19 12.47
CA LEU A 283 -14.76 -35.87 11.21
C LEU A 283 -13.78 -35.43 10.11
N PHE A 284 -13.49 -34.14 10.06
CA PHE A 284 -12.54 -33.61 9.08
C PHE A 284 -11.12 -34.13 9.33
N HIS A 285 -10.65 -34.06 10.58
CA HIS A 285 -9.32 -34.54 10.97
C HIS A 285 -9.13 -36.04 10.69
N SER A 286 -10.16 -36.89 10.84
CA SER A 286 -10.03 -38.32 10.52
C SER A 286 -9.83 -38.62 9.04
N GLU A 287 -10.26 -37.72 8.15
CA GLU A 287 -10.14 -37.86 6.70
C GLU A 287 -8.81 -37.31 6.15
N CYS A 288 -8.09 -36.46 6.90
CA CYS A 288 -6.83 -35.84 6.49
C CYS A 288 -5.58 -36.74 6.61
N LYS A 289 -5.73 -38.07 6.44
CA LYS A 289 -4.62 -39.02 6.50
C LYS A 289 -3.62 -38.87 5.36
#